data_AF-A0A975NL78-F1
#
_entry.id   AF-A0A975NL78-F1
#
_cell.length_a   1.000
_cell.length_b   1.000
_cell.length_c   1.000
_cell.angle_alpha   90.00
_cell.angle_beta   90.00
_cell.angle_gamma   90.00
#
_symmetry.space_group_name_H-M   'P 1'
#
loop_
_entity.id
_entity.type
_entity.pdbx_description
1 polymer ?
#
loop_
_entity_poly.entity_id
_entity_poly.type
_entity_poly.pdbx_seq_one_letter_code
_entity_poly.pdbx_strand_id
1 'polypeptide(L)' 'MKSITGREFARLVERRGWSLLRVSGSHHICSKSGSVVRLSVPIHGDKH' A
#
# COMPACT_ATOMS: atom_id res chain seq x y z
N MET A 1 13.40 15.72 -1.97
CA MET A 1 12.73 14.45 -1.63
C MET A 1 12.57 13.63 -2.89
N LYS A 2 12.83 12.32 -2.87
CA LYS A 2 12.54 11.43 -4.02
C LYS A 2 11.14 10.87 -3.85
N SER A 3 10.30 11.01 -4.87
CA SER A 3 9.00 10.35 -4.93
C SER A 3 9.19 8.88 -5.30
N ILE A 4 8.31 8.02 -4.78
CA ILE A 4 8.19 6.61 -5.15
C ILE A 4 6.76 6.34 -5.60
N THR A 5 6.58 5.35 -6.44
CA THR A 5 5.25 4.90 -6.87
C THR A 5 4.48 4.24 -5.72
N GLY A 6 3.16 4.19 -5.83
CA GLY A 6 2.32 3.46 -4.87
C GLY A 6 2.69 1.97 -4.79
N ARG A 7 3.12 1.37 -5.90
CA ARG A 7 3.57 -0.02 -5.97
C ARG A 7 4.85 -0.25 -5.16
N GLU A 8 5.81 0.65 -5.29
CA GLU A 8 7.06 0.59 -4.51
C GLU A 8 6.78 0.80 -3.01
N PHE A 9 5.91 1.75 -2.67
CA PHE A 9 5.52 2.00 -1.29
C PHE A 9 4.81 0.80 -0.67
N ALA A 10 3.86 0.17 -1.38
CA ALA A 10 3.17 -1.04 -0.94
C ALA A 10 4.17 -2.16 -0.61
N ARG A 11 5.13 -2.45 -1.49
CA ARG A 11 6.19 -3.44 -1.24
C ARG A 11 7.05 -3.09 -0.02
N LEU A 12 7.31 -1.80 0.22
CA LEU A 12 8.11 -1.37 1.37
C LEU A 12 7.37 -1.60 2.69
N VAL A 13 6.08 -1.27 2.75
CA VAL A 13 5.28 -1.47 3.96
C VAL A 13 5.03 -2.95 4.22
N GLU A 14 4.88 -3.76 3.16
CA GLU A 14 4.79 -5.23 3.29
C GLU A 14 6.00 -5.82 4.01
N ARG A 15 7.21 -5.41 3.61
CA ARG A 15 8.46 -5.81 4.31
C ARG A 15 8.53 -5.36 5.78
N ARG A 16 7.70 -4.39 6.18
CA ARG A 16 7.60 -3.89 7.57
C ARG A 16 6.45 -4.54 8.35
N GLY A 17 5.90 -5.64 7.84
CA GLY A 17 4.86 -6.44 8.48
C GLY A 17 3.45 -5.92 8.25
N TRP A 18 3.26 -5.08 7.23
CA TRP A 18 1.91 -4.82 6.72
C TRP A 18 1.50 -5.91 5.74
N SER A 19 0.22 -6.18 5.64
CA SER A 19 -0.34 -7.17 4.72
C SER A 19 -1.54 -6.56 4.02
N LEU A 20 -1.69 -6.86 2.73
CA LEU A 20 -2.86 -6.45 1.95
C LEU A 20 -4.13 -7.10 2.53
N LEU A 21 -5.12 -6.27 2.86
CA LEU A 21 -6.42 -6.71 3.37
C LEU A 21 -7.48 -6.72 2.27
N ARG A 22 -7.53 -5.64 1.48
CA ARG A 22 -8.52 -5.46 0.41
C ARG A 22 -8.02 -4.46 -0.63
N VAL A 23 -8.48 -4.62 -1.87
CA VAL A 23 -8.34 -3.60 -2.93
C VAL A 23 -9.71 -3.01 -3.26
N SER A 24 -9.78 -1.69 -3.43
CA SER A 24 -10.96 -0.94 -3.86
C SER A 24 -10.57 0.12 -4.89
N GLY A 25 -10.81 -0.15 -6.17
CA GLY A 25 -10.27 0.66 -7.25
C GLY A 25 -8.73 0.65 -7.26
N SER A 26 -8.10 1.82 -7.28
CA SER A 26 -6.64 1.94 -7.15
C SER A 26 -6.15 1.77 -5.71
N HIS A 27 -7.02 1.85 -4.70
CA HIS A 27 -6.61 1.85 -3.31
C HIS A 27 -6.38 0.43 -2.78
N HIS A 28 -5.16 0.18 -2.34
CA HIS A 28 -4.74 -1.02 -1.64
C HIS A 28 -4.77 -0.74 -0.14
N ILE A 29 -5.68 -1.39 0.58
CA ILE A 29 -5.85 -1.23 2.02
C ILE A 29 -5.02 -2.31 2.72
N CYS A 30 -4.04 -1.89 3.51
CA CYS A 30 -3.16 -2.77 4.28
C CYS A 30 -3.45 -2.68 5.79
N SER A 31 -3.24 -3.79 6.49
CA SER A 31 -3.27 -3.88 7.95
C SER A 31 -1.95 -4.42 8.48
N LYS A 32 -1.68 -4.22 9.77
CA LYS A 32 -0.54 -4.82 10.47
C LYS A 32 -1.06 -5.50 11.73
N SER A 33 -0.58 -6.72 12.01
CA SER A 33 -0.97 -7.44 13.23
C SER A 33 -0.65 -6.60 14.48
N GLY A 34 -1.59 -6.56 15.42
CA GLY A 34 -1.50 -5.73 16.62
C GLY A 34 -1.69 -4.22 16.37
N SER A 35 -2.05 -3.79 15.15
CA SER A 35 -2.36 -2.39 14.85
C SER A 35 -3.82 -2.20 14.42
N VAL A 36 -4.47 -1.19 15.01
CA VAL A 36 -5.82 -0.73 14.61
C VAL A 36 -5.80 0.11 13.33
N VAL A 37 -4.62 0.58 12.92
CA VAL A 37 -4.48 1.46 11.75
C VAL A 37 -4.72 0.68 10.46
N ARG A 38 -5.36 1.34 9.50
CA ARG A 38 -5.49 0.89 8.11
C ARG A 38 -4.74 1.86 7.22
N LEU A 39 -3.79 1.35 6.46
CA LEU A 39 -3.03 2.14 5.50
C LEU A 39 -3.68 2.00 4.13
N SER A 40 -4.07 3.11 3.51
CA SER A 40 -4.61 3.12 2.15
C SER A 40 -3.53 3.62 1.18
N VAL A 41 -3.09 2.77 0.26
CA VAL A 41 -2.05 3.07 -0.73
C VAL A 41 -2.67 3.15 -2.13
N PRO A 42 -2.69 4.32 -2.79
CA PRO A 42 -3.14 4.41 -4.18
C PRO A 42 -2.08 3.82 -5.11
N ILE A 43 -2.45 2.80 -5.88
CA ILE A 43 -1.63 2.22 -6.95
C ILE A 43 -2.34 2.45 -8.27
N HIS A 44 -1.81 3.38 -9.06
CA HIS A 44 -2.23 3.60 -10.43
C HIS A 44 -1.51 2.58 -11.34
N GLY A 45 -2.23 1.95 -12.27
CA GLY A 45 -1.59 1.25 -13.37
C GLY A 45 -0.87 2.25 -14.27
N ASP A 46 0.22 1.83 -14.92
CA ASP A 46 0.89 2.65 -15.92
C ASP A 46 -0.11 2.97 -17.04
N LYS A 47 -0.70 4.17 -16.98
CA LYS A 47 -1.36 4.79 -18.11
C LYS A 47 -0.36 5.80 -18.67
N HIS A 48 0.59 5.28 -19.43
CA HIS A 48 1.32 6.03 -20.43
C HIS A 48 1.20 5.28 -21.75
#